data_AF-A0AAD2PWD8-F1
#
_entry.id   AF-A0AAD2PWD8-F1
#
_cell.length_a   1.000
_cell.length_b   1.000
_cell.length_c   1.000
_cell.angle_alpha   90.00
_cell.angle_beta   90.00
_cell.angle_gamma   90.00
#
_symmetry.space_group_name_H-M   'P 1'
#
loop_
_entity.id
_entity.type
_entity.pdbx_description
1 polymer ?
#
loop_
_entity_poly.entity_id
_entity_poly.type
_entity_poly.pdbx_seq_one_letter_code
_entity_poly.pdbx_strand_id
1 'polypeptide(L)'
;MTSHSHRKRSRIRSSVVFVVIFFSLGIGVLLWNWHRYSKLASSVEEIFEATTKNKHIASFVQSSRPDTGTSISQVAATMDGFAKTQELPPQSLTKSKPIIRLSSGPIFYNVFVPDTHLRKTKNIISEQLEEYRSLDPNASLLYTLIADKHANAIDRLFRSNCTAPMTCTERARLSKGNEEDTLQALWEYCSLETTASTNEDDTLVTYIHDKGSFHASLSNEGARKRGTRCALSCRQQMKAKPRMCNICTSLFQMIPQYHGSANMWTARCSYISRLKSPMEYPNLLQTMYDTTLNHSTKQYEEAYLCLRPIDQSPNHLGLGRFAMERWAFSHPHVRPCDNIPSDDVLAEEFIAGNWTAGDLRRAPRKHPKTVGFQYYKTSFARLAGRLFEWNYLYGKEPPPKAWPWKWYRGFEKGTSQFLESCQRASADKNVD
;
A
#
# COMPACT_ATOMS: atom_id res chain seq x y z
N MET A 1 47.34 -72.21 6.64
CA MET A 1 47.26 -70.92 7.36
C MET A 1 48.32 -69.98 6.77
N THR A 2 47.94 -68.70 6.58
CA THR A 2 48.73 -67.53 6.11
C THR A 2 49.36 -67.54 4.71
N SER A 3 48.96 -66.56 3.87
CA SER A 3 49.77 -65.47 3.21
C SER A 3 49.10 -65.03 1.88
N HIS A 4 48.55 -63.81 1.76
CA HIS A 4 49.15 -62.58 1.18
C HIS A 4 49.48 -62.59 -0.33
N SER A 5 48.72 -61.86 -1.17
CA SER A 5 49.14 -60.56 -1.76
C SER A 5 48.32 -60.10 -3.00
N HIS A 6 48.38 -58.78 -3.23
CA HIS A 6 48.14 -58.01 -4.47
C HIS A 6 46.72 -57.69 -4.98
N ARG A 7 46.29 -56.42 -4.77
CA ARG A 7 46.18 -55.40 -5.84
C ARG A 7 45.74 -54.03 -5.29
N LYS A 8 46.65 -53.04 -5.33
CA LYS A 8 46.38 -51.59 -5.33
C LYS A 8 46.90 -51.04 -6.64
N ARG A 9 46.06 -50.36 -7.45
CA ARG A 9 46.40 -49.25 -8.38
C ARG A 9 45.17 -48.92 -9.24
N SER A 10 44.49 -47.82 -8.92
CA SER A 10 43.69 -46.99 -9.86
C SER A 10 42.91 -45.94 -9.08
N ARG A 11 43.54 -44.81 -8.73
CA ARG A 11 42.83 -43.64 -8.17
C ARG A 11 43.62 -42.34 -8.28
N ILE A 12 44.13 -42.01 -9.47
CA ILE A 12 44.69 -40.67 -9.76
C ILE A 12 44.43 -40.33 -11.24
N ARG A 13 43.17 -40.16 -11.66
CA ARG A 13 42.83 -39.49 -12.95
C ARG A 13 41.51 -38.70 -12.93
N SER A 14 40.64 -38.85 -11.93
CA SER A 14 39.33 -38.15 -11.91
C SER A 14 39.33 -36.75 -11.26
N SER A 15 40.39 -36.34 -10.56
CA SER A 15 40.37 -35.07 -9.83
C SER A 15 40.75 -33.84 -10.67
N VAL A 16 41.41 -34.03 -11.83
CA VAL A 16 41.84 -32.91 -12.67
C VAL A 16 40.73 -32.43 -13.62
N VAL A 17 39.85 -33.33 -14.06
CA VAL A 17 38.72 -32.98 -14.94
C VAL A 17 37.63 -32.20 -14.19
N PHE A 18 37.44 -32.48 -12.89
CA PHE A 18 36.44 -31.78 -12.08
C PHE A 18 36.80 -30.31 -11.80
N VAL A 19 38.09 -29.98 -11.65
CA VAL A 19 38.51 -28.60 -11.33
C VAL A 19 38.36 -27.65 -12.52
N VAL A 20 38.55 -28.14 -13.75
CA VAL A 20 38.44 -27.32 -14.98
C VAL A 20 36.99 -26.94 -15.30
N ILE A 21 36.02 -27.83 -15.00
CA ILE A 21 34.60 -27.57 -15.24
C ILE A 21 34.05 -26.51 -14.27
N PHE A 22 34.48 -26.53 -12.99
CA PHE A 22 34.05 -25.54 -12.00
C PHE A 22 34.64 -24.14 -12.27
N PHE A 23 35.89 -24.05 -12.74
CA PHE A 23 36.49 -22.76 -13.10
C PHE A 23 35.80 -22.11 -14.31
N SER A 24 35.39 -22.92 -15.29
CA SER A 24 34.72 -22.44 -16.51
C SER A 24 33.31 -21.91 -16.22
N LEU A 25 32.58 -22.55 -15.31
CA LEU A 25 31.24 -22.10 -14.87
C LEU A 25 31.32 -20.83 -14.00
N GLY A 26 32.35 -20.69 -13.16
CA GLY A 26 32.55 -19.49 -12.32
C GLY A 26 32.80 -18.22 -13.14
N ILE A 27 33.60 -18.32 -14.20
CA ILE A 27 33.90 -17.18 -15.10
C ILE A 27 32.64 -16.77 -15.89
N GLY A 28 31.82 -17.72 -16.33
CA GLY A 28 30.56 -17.43 -17.02
C GLY A 28 29.57 -16.64 -16.16
N VAL A 29 29.46 -16.95 -14.87
CA VAL A 29 28.58 -16.22 -13.93
C VAL A 29 29.09 -14.80 -13.66
N LEU A 30 30.41 -14.62 -13.56
CA LEU A 30 31.01 -13.29 -13.36
C LEU A 30 30.84 -12.39 -14.59
N LEU A 31 31.04 -12.93 -15.79
CA LEU A 31 30.84 -12.18 -17.04
C LEU A 31 29.36 -11.85 -17.30
N TRP A 32 28.44 -12.77 -16.95
CA TRP A 32 27.00 -12.50 -17.03
C TRP A 32 26.58 -11.38 -16.06
N ASN A 33 27.07 -11.41 -14.82
CA ASN A 33 26.79 -10.35 -13.85
C ASN A 33 27.41 -9.02 -14.30
N TRP A 34 28.64 -9.01 -14.80
CA TRP A 34 29.28 -7.80 -15.35
C TRP A 34 28.48 -7.18 -16.51
N HIS A 35 28.02 -8.00 -17.45
CA HIS A 35 27.18 -7.52 -18.55
C HIS A 35 25.85 -6.94 -18.06
N ARG A 36 25.27 -7.52 -17.00
CA ARG A 36 24.03 -7.02 -16.38
C ARG A 36 24.24 -5.68 -15.66
N TYR A 37 25.36 -5.51 -14.96
CA TYR A 37 25.72 -4.26 -14.29
C TYR A 37 26.06 -3.14 -15.27
N SER A 38 26.76 -3.44 -16.38
CA SER A 38 27.08 -2.43 -17.41
C SER A 38 25.82 -1.87 -18.10
N LYS A 39 24.80 -2.70 -18.37
CA LYS A 39 23.49 -2.24 -18.89
C LYS A 39 22.69 -1.40 -17.89
N LEU A 40 22.85 -1.68 -16.59
CA LEU A 40 22.22 -0.90 -15.53
C LEU A 40 22.88 0.48 -15.42
N ALA A 41 24.21 0.55 -15.50
CA ALA A 41 24.97 1.79 -15.45
C ALA A 41 24.65 2.72 -16.63
N SER A 42 24.56 2.19 -17.86
CA SER A 42 24.20 2.99 -19.04
C SER A 42 22.78 3.57 -18.96
N SER A 43 21.86 2.82 -18.35
CA SER A 43 20.47 3.27 -18.15
C SER A 43 20.37 4.39 -17.10
N VAL A 44 21.26 4.40 -16.10
CA VAL A 44 21.31 5.44 -15.07
C VAL A 44 21.91 6.73 -15.64
N GLU A 45 22.93 6.65 -16.49
CA GLU A 45 23.46 7.83 -17.20
C GLU A 45 22.45 8.44 -18.17
N GLU A 46 21.67 7.63 -18.91
CA GLU A 46 20.59 8.15 -19.77
C GLU A 46 19.49 8.85 -18.97
N ILE A 47 19.14 8.34 -17.79
CA ILE A 47 18.16 8.97 -16.88
C ILE A 47 18.74 10.28 -16.31
N PHE A 48 20.03 10.32 -15.97
CA PHE A 48 20.69 11.50 -15.42
C PHE A 48 20.84 12.62 -16.47
N GLU A 49 21.16 12.28 -17.73
CA GLU A 49 21.16 13.21 -18.85
C GLU A 49 19.75 13.74 -19.21
N ALA A 50 18.73 12.87 -19.15
CA ALA A 50 17.35 13.28 -19.40
C ALA A 50 16.83 14.25 -18.34
N THR A 51 17.30 14.12 -17.09
CA THR A 51 16.89 14.99 -15.97
C THR A 51 17.60 16.35 -16.01
N THR A 52 18.84 16.40 -16.53
CA THR A 52 19.64 17.65 -16.60
C THR A 52 19.35 18.51 -17.83
N LYS A 53 18.80 17.95 -18.92
CA LYS A 53 18.47 18.69 -20.15
C LYS A 53 17.12 19.44 -20.12
N ASN A 54 16.37 19.37 -19.03
CA ASN A 54 15.05 20.02 -18.93
C ASN A 54 15.18 21.52 -18.61
N LYS A 55 15.45 22.34 -19.65
CA LYS A 55 15.70 23.79 -19.60
C LYS A 55 14.59 24.63 -18.94
N HIS A 56 13.40 24.10 -18.76
CA HIS A 56 12.28 24.84 -18.15
C HIS A 56 12.41 24.99 -16.62
N ILE A 57 13.09 24.07 -15.93
CA ILE A 57 13.21 24.12 -14.46
C ILE A 57 14.31 25.10 -14.02
N ALA A 58 15.39 25.23 -14.80
CA ALA A 58 16.49 26.14 -14.48
C ALA A 58 16.09 27.63 -14.58
N SER A 59 15.16 27.99 -15.48
CA SER A 59 14.72 29.38 -15.64
C SER A 59 13.82 29.89 -14.51
N PHE A 60 13.07 28.99 -13.85
CA PHE A 60 12.17 29.35 -12.76
C PHE A 60 12.93 29.58 -11.44
N VAL A 61 14.03 28.85 -11.22
CA VAL A 61 14.83 28.98 -9.99
C VAL A 61 15.64 30.29 -9.95
N GLN A 62 15.94 30.89 -11.11
CA GLN A 62 16.67 32.17 -11.18
C GLN A 62 15.80 33.43 -11.02
N SER A 63 14.47 33.35 -11.24
CA SER A 63 13.58 34.52 -11.16
C SER A 63 12.93 34.75 -9.80
N SER A 64 13.15 33.86 -8.82
CA SER A 64 12.51 33.91 -7.49
C SER A 64 13.52 33.96 -6.35
N ARG A 65 14.44 34.92 -6.41
CA ARG A 65 15.14 35.41 -5.20
C ARG A 65 14.34 36.58 -4.63
N PRO A 66 13.73 36.45 -3.44
CA PRO A 66 13.15 37.59 -2.76
C PRO A 66 14.28 38.44 -2.17
N ASP A 67 14.29 39.73 -2.47
CA ASP A 67 15.04 40.70 -1.71
C ASP A 67 14.57 40.68 -0.25
N THR A 68 15.54 40.84 0.65
CA THR A 68 15.37 40.82 2.10
C THR A 68 14.38 41.89 2.54
N GLY A 69 13.14 41.51 2.88
CA GLY A 69 12.16 42.45 3.43
C GLY A 69 10.68 42.06 3.33
N THR A 70 10.32 40.94 2.72
CA THR A 70 8.89 40.58 2.58
C THR A 70 8.36 39.96 3.88
N SER A 71 7.35 40.60 4.48
CA SER A 71 6.68 40.12 5.69
C SER A 71 5.91 38.82 5.41
N ILE A 72 5.92 37.88 6.36
CA ILE A 72 5.20 36.59 6.32
C ILE A 72 3.70 36.79 5.99
N SER A 73 3.10 37.91 6.40
CA SER A 73 1.71 38.25 6.07
C SER A 73 1.45 38.49 4.58
N GLN A 74 2.45 38.90 3.81
CA GLN A 74 2.34 39.13 2.36
C GLN A 74 2.48 37.82 1.55
N VAL A 75 3.26 36.87 2.05
CA VAL A 75 3.36 35.53 1.46
C VAL A 75 2.05 34.76 1.64
N ALA A 76 1.45 34.83 2.83
CA ALA A 76 0.13 34.23 3.11
C ALA A 76 -0.98 34.81 2.21
N ALA A 77 -1.02 36.13 2.00
CA ALA A 77 -1.98 36.77 1.11
C ALA A 77 -1.79 36.40 -0.37
N THR A 78 -0.55 36.11 -0.79
CA THR A 78 -0.22 35.71 -2.16
C THR A 78 -0.62 34.24 -2.43
N MET A 79 -0.50 33.37 -1.42
CA MET A 79 -0.96 31.98 -1.51
C MET A 79 -2.49 31.86 -1.51
N ASP A 80 -3.18 32.72 -0.75
CA ASP A 80 -4.66 32.79 -0.74
C ASP A 80 -5.22 33.30 -2.09
N GLY A 81 -4.47 34.15 -2.79
CA GLY A 81 -4.77 34.58 -4.16
C GLY A 81 -4.53 33.49 -5.21
N PHE A 82 -3.48 32.68 -5.04
CA PHE A 82 -3.18 31.57 -5.95
C PHE A 82 -4.18 30.41 -5.83
N ALA A 83 -4.68 30.14 -4.62
CA ALA A 83 -5.73 29.14 -4.38
C ALA A 83 -7.07 29.51 -5.07
N LYS A 84 -7.34 30.81 -5.27
CA LYS A 84 -8.54 31.28 -5.98
C LYS A 84 -8.45 31.25 -7.50
N THR A 85 -7.27 31.03 -8.09
CA THR A 85 -7.07 31.20 -9.54
C THR A 85 -6.92 29.88 -10.32
N GLN A 86 -7.13 28.73 -9.66
CA GLN A 86 -7.23 27.41 -10.30
C GLN A 86 -8.51 26.65 -9.93
N GLU A 87 -9.65 27.35 -9.83
CA GLU A 87 -10.94 26.66 -9.97
C GLU A 87 -11.07 26.15 -11.41
N LEU A 88 -10.68 24.89 -11.62
CA LEU A 88 -11.19 24.13 -12.76
C LEU A 88 -12.72 24.23 -12.70
N PRO A 89 -13.40 24.46 -13.84
CA PRO A 89 -14.85 24.57 -13.85
C PRO A 89 -15.42 23.33 -13.17
N PRO A 90 -16.32 23.48 -12.17
CA PRO A 90 -16.90 22.34 -11.48
C PRO A 90 -17.51 21.45 -12.55
N GLN A 91 -16.92 20.27 -12.76
CA GLN A 91 -17.55 19.24 -13.58
C GLN A 91 -18.90 19.00 -12.93
N SER A 92 -19.98 19.42 -13.61
CA SER A 92 -21.31 19.34 -13.06
C SER A 92 -21.62 17.86 -12.83
N LEU A 93 -21.48 17.42 -11.59
CA LEU A 93 -22.04 16.16 -11.11
C LEU A 93 -23.55 16.29 -11.28
N THR A 94 -24.03 15.87 -12.44
CA THR A 94 -25.44 15.79 -12.78
C THR A 94 -26.16 15.07 -11.65
N LYS A 95 -27.22 15.68 -11.12
CA LYS A 95 -28.13 15.17 -10.07
C LYS A 95 -28.09 13.65 -10.00
N SER A 96 -27.38 13.12 -9.01
CA SER A 96 -27.19 11.69 -8.86
C SER A 96 -28.54 11.01 -8.68
N LYS A 97 -28.78 9.95 -9.45
CA LYS A 97 -29.93 9.06 -9.26
C LYS A 97 -29.95 8.58 -7.80
N PRO A 98 -31.14 8.34 -7.22
CA PRO A 98 -31.26 7.81 -5.86
C PRO A 98 -30.37 6.56 -5.72
N ILE A 99 -29.49 6.60 -4.71
CA ILE A 99 -28.57 5.51 -4.41
C ILE A 99 -29.43 4.34 -3.93
N ILE A 100 -29.57 3.31 -4.78
CA ILE A 100 -30.22 2.06 -4.41
C ILE A 100 -29.35 1.43 -3.31
N ARG A 101 -29.89 1.37 -2.09
CA ARG A 101 -29.20 0.72 -0.95
C ARG A 101 -29.11 -0.78 -1.20
N LEU A 102 -27.93 -1.22 -1.62
CA LEU A 102 -27.62 -2.64 -1.75
C LEU A 102 -27.34 -3.21 -0.37
N SER A 103 -27.92 -4.38 -0.07
CA SER A 103 -27.83 -5.05 1.24
C SER A 103 -26.41 -5.41 1.70
N SER A 104 -25.42 -5.26 0.82
CA SER A 104 -24.03 -5.60 1.08
C SER A 104 -23.07 -4.42 0.82
N GLY A 105 -23.52 -3.32 0.20
CA GLY A 105 -22.69 -2.19 -0.28
C GLY A 105 -21.93 -2.50 -1.59
N PRO A 106 -21.16 -1.56 -2.15
CA PRO A 106 -20.43 -1.76 -3.41
C PRO A 106 -19.00 -2.34 -3.25
N ILE A 107 -18.50 -2.94 -4.33
CA ILE A 107 -17.09 -3.29 -4.53
C ILE A 107 -16.49 -2.27 -5.50
N PHE A 108 -15.42 -1.59 -5.11
CA PHE A 108 -14.64 -0.70 -5.96
C PHE A 108 -13.46 -1.44 -6.56
N TYR A 109 -13.38 -1.46 -7.89
CA TYR A 109 -12.39 -2.21 -8.63
C TYR A 109 -11.52 -1.28 -9.49
N ASN A 110 -10.25 -1.17 -9.13
CA ASN A 110 -9.25 -0.46 -9.91
C ASN A 110 -8.70 -1.38 -11.02
N VAL A 111 -8.96 -1.03 -12.28
CA VAL A 111 -8.58 -1.85 -13.44
C VAL A 111 -7.53 -1.11 -14.26
N PHE A 112 -6.28 -1.58 -14.22
CA PHE A 112 -5.19 -1.00 -15.00
C PHE A 112 -4.80 -1.88 -16.18
N VAL A 113 -4.89 -1.35 -17.41
CA VAL A 113 -4.62 -2.12 -18.63
C VAL A 113 -3.37 -1.60 -19.32
N PRO A 114 -2.20 -2.24 -19.12
CA PRO A 114 -1.01 -1.87 -19.86
C PRO A 114 -1.19 -2.13 -21.36
N ASP A 115 -0.64 -1.25 -22.19
CA ASP A 115 -0.67 -1.37 -23.66
C ASP A 115 -0.17 -2.74 -24.17
N THR A 116 0.77 -3.36 -23.47
CA THR A 116 1.44 -4.60 -23.85
C THR A 116 0.81 -5.87 -23.28
N HIS A 117 -0.18 -5.76 -22.38
CA HIS A 117 -0.61 -6.89 -21.55
C HIS A 117 -2.11 -7.19 -21.56
N LEU A 118 -2.85 -6.74 -22.58
CA LEU A 118 -4.31 -6.93 -22.70
C LEU A 118 -4.77 -8.36 -22.38
N ARG A 119 -4.19 -9.39 -23.03
CA ARG A 119 -4.61 -10.79 -22.83
C ARG A 119 -4.50 -11.21 -21.36
N LYS A 120 -3.42 -10.82 -20.69
CA LYS A 120 -3.20 -11.15 -19.29
C LYS A 120 -4.17 -10.41 -18.38
N THR A 121 -4.35 -9.10 -18.60
CA THR A 121 -5.31 -8.30 -17.83
C THR A 121 -6.74 -8.85 -17.98
N LYS A 122 -7.15 -9.26 -19.18
CA LYS A 122 -8.45 -9.93 -19.38
C LYS A 122 -8.57 -11.21 -18.55
N ASN A 123 -7.55 -12.06 -18.53
CA ASN A 123 -7.58 -13.29 -17.74
C ASN A 123 -7.69 -13.00 -16.23
N ILE A 124 -6.95 -12.00 -15.75
CA ILE A 124 -7.03 -11.54 -14.36
C ILE A 124 -8.44 -11.06 -14.01
N ILE A 125 -9.02 -10.20 -14.86
CA ILE A 125 -10.37 -9.68 -14.65
C ILE A 125 -11.39 -10.82 -14.66
N SER A 126 -11.34 -11.72 -15.63
CA SER A 126 -12.24 -12.88 -15.70
C SER A 126 -12.17 -13.74 -14.43
N GLU A 127 -10.96 -14.02 -13.95
CA GLU A 127 -10.75 -14.81 -12.73
C GLU A 127 -11.36 -14.12 -11.50
N GLN A 128 -11.14 -12.81 -11.33
CA GLN A 128 -11.70 -12.06 -10.20
C GLN A 128 -13.22 -11.91 -10.31
N LEU A 129 -13.79 -11.74 -11.51
CA LEU A 129 -15.23 -11.72 -11.75
C LEU A 129 -15.90 -13.08 -11.47
N GLU A 130 -15.21 -14.19 -11.71
CA GLU A 130 -15.68 -15.52 -11.32
C GLU A 130 -15.72 -15.69 -9.81
N GLU A 131 -14.66 -15.26 -9.11
CA GLU A 131 -14.64 -15.26 -7.63
C GLU A 131 -15.75 -14.37 -7.04
N TYR A 132 -16.04 -13.20 -7.64
CA TYR A 132 -17.16 -12.34 -7.23
C TYR A 132 -18.50 -13.06 -7.36
N ARG A 133 -18.78 -13.68 -8.51
CA ARG A 133 -20.04 -14.39 -8.72
C ARG A 133 -20.22 -15.56 -7.74
N SER A 134 -19.12 -16.21 -7.38
CA SER A 134 -19.13 -17.32 -6.42
C SER A 134 -19.41 -16.85 -4.98
N LEU A 135 -18.76 -15.77 -4.53
CA LEU A 135 -18.82 -15.34 -3.13
C LEU A 135 -19.87 -14.26 -2.83
N ASP A 136 -20.20 -13.39 -3.78
CA ASP A 136 -21.21 -12.35 -3.59
C ASP A 136 -21.98 -12.11 -4.91
N PRO A 137 -22.86 -13.05 -5.32
CA PRO A 137 -23.54 -12.98 -6.62
C PRO A 137 -24.39 -11.72 -6.79
N ASN A 138 -24.79 -11.07 -5.70
CA ASN A 138 -25.60 -9.85 -5.70
C ASN A 138 -24.77 -8.57 -5.51
N ALA A 139 -23.43 -8.67 -5.56
CA ALA A 139 -22.57 -7.50 -5.43
C ALA A 139 -22.80 -6.51 -6.57
N SER A 140 -22.70 -5.21 -6.25
CA SER A 140 -22.49 -4.18 -7.26
C SER A 140 -21.03 -3.84 -7.33
N LEU A 141 -20.48 -4.03 -8.51
CA LEU A 141 -19.10 -3.73 -8.85
C LEU A 141 -19.05 -2.36 -9.53
N LEU A 142 -18.37 -1.43 -8.90
CA LEU A 142 -18.07 -0.10 -9.40
C LEU A 142 -16.61 -0.10 -9.85
N TYR A 143 -16.33 0.07 -11.13
CA TYR A 143 -14.95 -0.03 -11.63
C TYR A 143 -14.45 1.27 -12.25
N THR A 144 -13.17 1.56 -12.00
CA THR A 144 -12.41 2.61 -12.68
C THR A 144 -11.49 1.94 -13.69
N LEU A 145 -11.65 2.29 -14.96
CA LEU A 145 -10.88 1.73 -16.06
C LEU A 145 -9.76 2.70 -16.46
N ILE A 146 -8.52 2.31 -16.18
CA ILE A 146 -7.32 3.04 -16.59
C ILE A 146 -6.74 2.33 -17.81
N ALA A 147 -7.11 2.80 -19.00
CA ALA A 147 -6.74 2.22 -20.27
C ALA A 147 -6.83 3.26 -21.40
N ASP A 148 -5.82 3.29 -22.27
CA ASP A 148 -5.85 4.07 -23.50
C ASP A 148 -6.44 3.23 -24.65
N LYS A 149 -5.62 2.41 -25.31
CA LYS A 149 -5.99 1.66 -26.51
C LYS A 149 -6.99 0.53 -26.26
N HIS A 150 -7.03 0.01 -25.04
CA HIS A 150 -7.68 -1.26 -24.72
C HIS A 150 -9.04 -1.12 -24.03
N ALA A 151 -9.54 0.10 -23.83
CA ALA A 151 -10.75 0.35 -23.04
C ALA A 151 -11.97 -0.44 -23.57
N ASN A 152 -12.21 -0.40 -24.89
CA ASN A 152 -13.33 -1.10 -25.52
C ASN A 152 -13.26 -2.64 -25.37
N ALA A 153 -12.06 -3.21 -25.32
CA ALA A 153 -11.89 -4.66 -25.14
C ALA A 153 -12.23 -5.11 -23.71
N ILE A 154 -11.97 -4.24 -22.72
CA ILE A 154 -12.33 -4.47 -21.32
C ILE A 154 -13.81 -4.20 -21.07
N ASP A 155 -14.40 -3.17 -21.66
CA ASP A 155 -15.85 -2.92 -21.58
C ASP A 155 -16.66 -4.13 -22.08
N ARG A 156 -16.29 -4.69 -23.23
CA ARG A 156 -16.90 -5.94 -23.74
C ARG A 156 -16.77 -7.09 -22.75
N LEU A 157 -15.65 -7.21 -22.04
CA LEU A 157 -15.43 -8.25 -21.05
C LEU A 157 -16.36 -8.08 -19.84
N PHE A 158 -16.48 -6.86 -19.31
CA PHE A 158 -17.42 -6.59 -18.20
C PHE A 158 -18.87 -6.85 -18.63
N ARG A 159 -19.30 -6.38 -19.81
CA ARG A 159 -20.65 -6.62 -20.31
C ARG A 159 -20.99 -8.10 -20.46
N SER A 160 -20.02 -8.92 -20.89
CA SER A 160 -20.25 -10.36 -21.08
C SER A 160 -20.23 -11.17 -19.79
N ASN A 161 -19.52 -10.69 -18.75
CA ASN A 161 -19.35 -11.43 -17.49
C ASN A 161 -20.23 -10.92 -16.34
N CYS A 162 -20.74 -9.69 -16.45
CA CYS A 162 -21.60 -9.05 -15.46
C CYS A 162 -23.06 -9.18 -15.86
N THR A 163 -23.58 -10.39 -15.77
CA THR A 163 -25.00 -10.68 -15.93
C THR A 163 -25.69 -10.69 -14.57
N ALA A 164 -26.99 -10.38 -14.56
CA ALA A 164 -27.80 -10.44 -13.35
C ALA A 164 -27.62 -11.79 -12.61
N PRO A 165 -27.57 -11.78 -11.26
CA PRO A 165 -27.87 -10.66 -10.38
C PRO A 165 -26.69 -9.69 -10.11
N MET A 166 -25.48 -10.00 -10.60
CA MET A 166 -24.32 -9.12 -10.44
C MET A 166 -24.44 -7.91 -11.36
N THR A 167 -24.14 -6.72 -10.84
CA THR A 167 -24.12 -5.48 -11.64
C THR A 167 -22.70 -4.94 -11.72
N CYS A 168 -22.28 -4.52 -12.91
CA CYS A 168 -21.00 -3.83 -13.10
C CYS A 168 -21.24 -2.48 -13.73
N THR A 169 -20.80 -1.42 -13.05
CA THR A 169 -20.96 -0.03 -13.48
C THR A 169 -19.60 0.61 -13.63
N GLU A 170 -19.29 1.11 -14.82
CA GLU A 170 -18.11 1.95 -15.03
C GLU A 170 -18.32 3.26 -14.27
N ARG A 171 -17.41 3.58 -13.36
CA ARG A 171 -17.41 4.85 -12.62
C ARG A 171 -16.62 5.92 -13.35
N ALA A 172 -15.47 5.55 -13.87
CA ALA A 172 -14.58 6.44 -14.59
C ALA A 172 -13.76 5.66 -15.61
N ARG A 173 -13.41 6.36 -16.69
CA ARG A 173 -12.51 5.88 -17.73
C ARG A 173 -11.41 6.90 -17.94
N LEU A 174 -10.18 6.50 -17.69
CA LEU A 174 -9.01 7.37 -17.67
C LEU A 174 -7.95 6.83 -18.64
N SER A 175 -7.35 7.71 -19.44
CA SER A 175 -6.19 7.33 -20.27
C SER A 175 -4.92 7.18 -19.44
N LYS A 176 -4.84 7.91 -18.32
CA LYS A 176 -3.78 7.86 -17.31
C LYS A 176 -4.43 8.04 -15.94
N GLY A 177 -3.97 7.29 -14.96
CA GLY A 177 -4.50 7.31 -13.61
C GLY A 177 -3.74 6.33 -12.73
N ASN A 178 -4.12 6.28 -11.47
CA ASN A 178 -3.54 5.43 -10.44
C ASN A 178 -4.65 4.90 -9.52
N GLU A 179 -4.27 4.24 -8.41
CA GLU A 179 -5.29 3.68 -7.51
C GLU A 179 -6.01 4.75 -6.69
N GLU A 180 -5.41 5.92 -6.53
CA GLU A 180 -5.96 7.08 -5.85
C GLU A 180 -7.29 7.50 -6.47
N ASP A 181 -7.45 7.41 -7.80
CA ASP A 181 -8.71 7.69 -8.50
C ASP A 181 -9.86 6.80 -8.01
N THR A 182 -9.61 5.49 -7.89
CA THR A 182 -10.60 4.51 -7.43
C THR A 182 -10.87 4.66 -5.93
N LEU A 183 -9.82 4.84 -5.13
CA LEU A 183 -9.93 5.02 -3.69
C LEU A 183 -10.65 6.32 -3.34
N GLN A 184 -10.44 7.38 -4.11
CA GLN A 184 -11.13 8.67 -3.95
C GLN A 184 -12.64 8.49 -4.14
N ALA A 185 -13.07 7.81 -5.20
CA ALA A 185 -14.49 7.50 -5.42
C ALA A 185 -15.10 6.65 -4.30
N LEU A 186 -14.32 5.71 -3.73
CA LEU A 186 -14.73 4.91 -2.57
C LEU A 186 -14.89 5.79 -1.32
N TRP A 187 -13.92 6.66 -1.06
CA TRP A 187 -13.94 7.57 0.08
C TRP A 187 -15.11 8.57 -0.02
N GLU A 188 -15.39 9.12 -1.20
CA GLU A 188 -16.55 9.99 -1.46
C GLU A 188 -17.86 9.26 -1.21
N TYR A 189 -18.00 8.03 -1.72
CA TYR A 189 -19.18 7.20 -1.46
C TYR A 189 -19.41 7.04 0.05
N CYS A 190 -18.37 6.68 0.81
CA CYS A 190 -18.52 6.51 2.25
C CYS A 190 -18.74 7.83 3.00
N SER A 191 -18.20 8.95 2.53
CA SER A 191 -18.38 10.27 3.14
C SER A 191 -19.79 10.80 2.95
N LEU A 192 -20.44 10.47 1.83
CA LEU A 192 -21.86 10.77 1.61
C LEU A 192 -22.76 9.83 2.42
N GLU A 193 -22.47 8.52 2.44
CA GLU A 193 -23.30 7.53 3.13
C GLU A 193 -23.34 7.71 4.66
N THR A 194 -22.27 8.15 5.30
CA THR A 194 -22.26 8.36 6.77
C THR A 194 -23.19 9.48 7.22
N THR A 195 -23.52 10.42 6.35
CA THR A 195 -24.55 11.43 6.65
C THR A 195 -25.96 10.84 6.69
N ALA A 196 -26.17 9.65 6.12
CA ALA A 196 -27.48 9.05 5.87
C ALA A 196 -27.81 7.79 6.71
N SER A 197 -26.88 7.26 7.51
CA SER A 197 -27.06 5.99 8.25
C SER A 197 -27.06 6.16 9.77
N THR A 198 -28.13 5.68 10.41
CA THR A 198 -28.28 5.57 11.86
C THR A 198 -27.62 4.28 12.36
N ASN A 199 -26.29 4.27 12.55
CA ASN A 199 -25.41 3.36 13.31
C ASN A 199 -25.60 1.81 13.35
N GLU A 200 -26.76 1.22 13.04
CA GLU A 200 -26.99 -0.23 13.11
C GLU A 200 -26.61 -0.95 11.81
N ASP A 201 -26.79 -0.30 10.65
CA ASP A 201 -26.43 -0.84 9.32
C ASP A 201 -25.30 -0.03 8.66
N ASP A 202 -24.10 -0.17 9.21
CA ASP A 202 -22.91 0.44 8.62
C ASP A 202 -22.48 -0.30 7.36
N THR A 203 -22.61 0.39 6.22
CA THR A 203 -22.35 -0.15 4.88
C THR A 203 -20.92 -0.65 4.74
N LEU A 204 -20.76 -1.84 4.15
CA LEU A 204 -19.46 -2.42 3.82
C LEU A 204 -19.06 -2.05 2.39
N VAL A 205 -17.83 -1.59 2.23
CA VAL A 205 -17.19 -1.35 0.94
C VAL A 205 -15.95 -2.23 0.80
N THR A 206 -15.69 -2.67 -0.42
CA THR A 206 -14.55 -3.54 -0.72
C THR A 206 -13.68 -2.87 -1.78
N TYR A 207 -12.36 -2.84 -1.59
CA TYR A 207 -11.40 -2.35 -2.58
C TYR A 207 -10.55 -3.51 -3.11
N ILE A 208 -10.52 -3.65 -4.43
CA ILE A 208 -9.73 -4.65 -5.15
C ILE A 208 -9.08 -3.99 -6.37
N HIS A 209 -7.95 -4.54 -6.81
CA HIS A 209 -7.29 -4.17 -8.07
C HIS A 209 -6.74 -5.40 -8.79
N ASP A 210 -6.33 -5.22 -10.04
CA ASP A 210 -5.89 -6.29 -10.94
C ASP A 210 -4.38 -6.61 -10.78
N LYS A 211 -3.92 -6.76 -9.52
CA LYS A 211 -2.51 -6.91 -9.15
C LYS A 211 -1.76 -7.88 -10.06
N GLY A 212 -0.66 -7.39 -10.65
CA GLY A 212 0.18 -8.18 -11.55
C GLY A 212 -0.17 -8.05 -13.03
N SER A 213 -1.14 -7.19 -13.38
CA SER A 213 -1.34 -6.69 -14.74
C SER A 213 -0.11 -5.93 -15.24
N PHE A 214 0.44 -5.03 -14.42
CA PHE A 214 1.65 -4.26 -14.76
C PHE A 214 2.98 -5.02 -14.51
N HIS A 215 3.08 -5.74 -13.39
CA HIS A 215 4.31 -6.48 -13.02
C HIS A 215 4.01 -7.96 -12.85
N ALA A 216 4.21 -8.74 -13.92
CA ALA A 216 3.95 -10.16 -13.90
C ALA A 216 4.93 -10.95 -13.02
N SER A 217 4.44 -11.65 -12.00
CA SER A 217 5.22 -12.65 -11.27
C SER A 217 4.30 -13.67 -10.58
N LEU A 218 4.81 -14.85 -10.26
CA LEU A 218 4.08 -15.86 -9.48
C LEU A 218 3.69 -15.32 -8.10
N SER A 219 4.56 -14.50 -7.49
CA SER A 219 4.27 -13.82 -6.22
C SER A 219 3.07 -12.87 -6.35
N ASN A 220 3.01 -12.05 -7.41
CA ASN A 220 1.87 -11.16 -7.64
C ASN A 220 0.60 -11.93 -7.97
N GLU A 221 0.68 -13.05 -8.69
CA GLU A 221 -0.47 -13.90 -8.94
C GLU A 221 -1.03 -14.51 -7.65
N GLY A 222 -0.17 -15.10 -6.81
CA GLY A 222 -0.57 -15.64 -5.52
C GLY A 222 -1.15 -14.55 -4.60
N ALA A 223 -0.49 -13.38 -4.54
CA ALA A 223 -0.99 -12.23 -3.78
C ALA A 223 -2.34 -11.72 -4.29
N ARG A 224 -2.56 -11.67 -5.62
CA ARG A 224 -3.83 -11.25 -6.22
C ARG A 224 -4.97 -12.20 -5.87
N LYS A 225 -4.78 -13.50 -6.13
CA LYS A 225 -5.75 -14.56 -5.79
C LYS A 225 -6.11 -14.48 -4.31
N ARG A 226 -5.08 -14.29 -3.47
CA ARG A 226 -5.23 -14.10 -2.02
C ARG A 226 -6.02 -12.88 -1.61
N GLY A 227 -5.56 -11.71 -2.02
CA GLY A 227 -6.22 -10.45 -1.69
C GLY A 227 -7.68 -10.45 -2.10
N THR A 228 -7.98 -10.94 -3.31
CA THR A 228 -9.35 -11.00 -3.85
C THR A 228 -10.25 -11.88 -2.97
N ARG A 229 -9.93 -13.16 -2.82
CA ARG A 229 -10.77 -14.09 -2.05
C ARG A 229 -10.87 -13.71 -0.57
N CYS A 230 -9.79 -13.22 0.03
CA CYS A 230 -9.81 -12.73 1.41
C CYS A 230 -10.72 -11.52 1.56
N ALA A 231 -10.59 -10.49 0.70
CA ALA A 231 -11.41 -9.29 0.78
C ALA A 231 -12.91 -9.61 0.63
N LEU A 232 -13.27 -10.54 -0.27
CA LEU A 232 -14.65 -10.99 -0.44
C LEU A 232 -15.16 -11.83 0.73
N SER A 233 -14.36 -12.74 1.26
CA SER A 233 -14.73 -13.49 2.46
C SER A 233 -14.86 -12.58 3.69
N CYS A 234 -13.95 -11.61 3.86
CA CYS A 234 -13.99 -10.59 4.91
C CYS A 234 -15.36 -9.91 4.95
N ARG A 235 -15.93 -9.61 3.79
CA ARG A 235 -17.22 -8.92 3.65
C ARG A 235 -18.37 -9.70 4.27
N GLN A 236 -18.50 -10.99 3.94
CA GLN A 236 -19.50 -11.87 4.55
C GLN A 236 -19.28 -11.98 6.07
N GLN A 237 -18.03 -12.21 6.49
CA GLN A 237 -17.70 -12.43 7.89
C GLN A 237 -17.84 -11.16 8.75
N MET A 238 -17.53 -9.99 8.21
CA MET A 238 -17.71 -8.70 8.89
C MET A 238 -19.20 -8.34 9.03
N LYS A 239 -20.05 -8.75 8.08
CA LYS A 239 -21.51 -8.63 8.20
C LYS A 239 -22.02 -9.50 9.35
N ALA A 240 -21.52 -10.73 9.48
CA ALA A 240 -21.87 -11.63 10.58
C ALA A 240 -21.29 -11.20 11.96
N LYS A 241 -20.21 -10.40 11.98
CA LYS A 241 -19.50 -9.98 13.20
C LYS A 241 -19.35 -8.46 13.28
N PRO A 242 -20.45 -7.69 13.39
CA PRO A 242 -20.45 -6.26 13.10
C PRO A 242 -19.51 -5.42 13.97
N ARG A 243 -19.30 -5.84 15.22
CA ARG A 243 -18.51 -5.11 16.22
C ARG A 243 -17.04 -5.55 16.29
N MET A 244 -16.63 -6.58 15.54
CA MET A 244 -15.31 -7.18 15.73
C MET A 244 -14.18 -6.32 15.16
N CYS A 245 -14.36 -5.79 13.96
CA CYS A 245 -13.40 -4.95 13.24
C CYS A 245 -14.11 -3.95 12.32
N ASN A 246 -13.36 -2.94 11.90
CA ASN A 246 -13.83 -1.95 10.93
C ASN A 246 -13.11 -2.02 9.58
N ILE A 247 -12.06 -2.84 9.48
CA ILE A 247 -11.39 -3.18 8.23
C ILE A 247 -10.85 -4.61 8.32
N CYS A 248 -10.87 -5.34 7.21
CA CYS A 248 -10.36 -6.68 7.07
C CYS A 248 -9.60 -6.85 5.75
N THR A 249 -8.49 -7.59 5.80
CA THR A 249 -7.64 -7.92 4.64
C THR A 249 -7.17 -9.36 4.73
N SER A 250 -6.33 -9.79 3.78
CA SER A 250 -5.76 -11.14 3.80
C SER A 250 -4.78 -11.34 4.96
N LEU A 251 -3.86 -10.39 5.16
CA LEU A 251 -2.92 -10.36 6.28
C LEU A 251 -2.65 -8.89 6.61
N PHE A 252 -2.91 -8.50 7.86
CA PHE A 252 -2.55 -7.17 8.34
C PHE A 252 -1.12 -7.20 8.89
N GLN A 253 -0.26 -6.34 8.35
CA GLN A 253 1.12 -6.19 8.76
C GLN A 253 1.32 -4.79 9.33
N MET A 254 2.07 -4.68 10.42
CA MET A 254 2.34 -3.39 11.07
C MET A 254 3.66 -2.76 10.65
N ILE A 255 4.52 -3.54 10.00
CA ILE A 255 5.93 -3.21 9.78
C ILE A 255 6.27 -3.43 8.31
N PRO A 256 7.06 -2.50 7.72
CA PRO A 256 7.51 -1.23 8.31
C PRO A 256 6.36 -0.24 8.55
N GLN A 257 5.22 -0.51 7.91
CA GLN A 257 3.99 0.25 7.99
C GLN A 257 2.75 -0.60 8.17
N TYR A 258 1.69 0.04 8.69
CA TYR A 258 0.37 -0.56 8.75
C TYR A 258 -0.15 -0.71 7.31
N HIS A 259 -0.27 -1.93 6.84
CA HIS A 259 -0.78 -2.24 5.52
C HIS A 259 -1.45 -3.62 5.48
N GLY A 260 -2.30 -3.81 4.47
CA GLY A 260 -2.89 -5.10 4.16
C GLY A 260 -2.18 -5.76 2.98
N SER A 261 -1.90 -7.05 3.09
CA SER A 261 -1.25 -7.78 1.99
C SER A 261 -2.10 -7.71 0.71
N ALA A 262 -1.39 -7.56 -0.42
CA ALA A 262 -1.91 -7.30 -1.76
C ALA A 262 -2.60 -5.94 -1.98
N ASN A 263 -2.74 -5.08 -0.96
CA ASN A 263 -3.54 -3.86 -0.99
C ASN A 263 -5.00 -4.11 -1.43
N MET A 264 -5.64 -5.14 -0.85
CA MET A 264 -7.05 -5.48 -1.08
C MET A 264 -7.72 -5.73 0.27
N TRP A 265 -8.91 -5.17 0.47
CA TRP A 265 -9.55 -5.16 1.78
C TRP A 265 -11.06 -4.87 1.69
N THR A 266 -11.77 -5.20 2.76
CA THR A 266 -13.15 -4.77 3.00
C THR A 266 -13.21 -3.96 4.28
N ALA A 267 -13.91 -2.84 4.26
CA ALA A 267 -14.03 -1.94 5.39
C ALA A 267 -15.45 -1.40 5.55
N ARG A 268 -15.67 -0.80 6.72
CA ARG A 268 -16.87 -0.07 7.06
C ARG A 268 -16.81 1.36 6.56
N CYS A 269 -17.89 1.86 5.95
CA CYS A 269 -17.95 3.26 5.53
C CYS A 269 -17.82 4.24 6.70
N SER A 270 -18.35 3.90 7.87
CA SER A 270 -18.14 4.73 9.08
C SER A 270 -16.68 4.86 9.48
N TYR A 271 -15.80 3.96 9.03
CA TYR A 271 -14.36 4.05 9.27
C TYR A 271 -13.66 4.77 8.11
N ILE A 272 -13.96 4.41 6.86
CA ILE A 272 -13.33 5.01 5.69
C ILE A 272 -13.55 6.54 5.62
N SER A 273 -14.76 7.01 5.95
CA SER A 273 -15.09 8.44 5.98
C SER A 273 -14.27 9.26 6.99
N ARG A 274 -13.53 8.62 7.91
CA ARG A 274 -12.62 9.30 8.86
C ARG A 274 -11.19 9.42 8.34
N LEU A 275 -10.86 8.70 7.27
CA LEU A 275 -9.55 8.79 6.64
C LEU A 275 -9.42 10.13 5.92
N LYS A 276 -8.19 10.62 5.76
CA LYS A 276 -7.91 11.73 4.84
C LYS A 276 -8.29 11.33 3.41
N SER A 277 -8.63 12.29 2.56
CA SER A 277 -8.87 12.02 1.15
C SER A 277 -7.65 11.30 0.55
N PRO A 278 -7.86 10.23 -0.25
CA PRO A 278 -6.80 9.58 -1.01
C PRO A 278 -5.93 10.53 -1.83
N MET A 279 -6.50 11.63 -2.34
CA MET A 279 -5.76 12.63 -3.13
C MET A 279 -4.87 13.53 -2.27
N GLU A 280 -5.26 13.78 -1.01
CA GLU A 280 -4.49 14.62 -0.07
C GLU A 280 -3.43 13.83 0.70
N TYR A 281 -3.75 12.56 1.00
CA TYR A 281 -2.97 11.73 1.93
C TYR A 281 -1.49 11.57 1.57
N PRO A 282 -1.08 11.32 0.30
CA PRO A 282 0.34 11.21 -0.06
C PRO A 282 1.13 12.47 0.26
N ASN A 283 0.56 13.65 -0.01
CA ASN A 283 1.21 14.92 0.23
C ASN A 283 1.33 15.20 1.73
N LEU A 284 0.26 14.96 2.50
CA LEU A 284 0.31 15.08 3.96
C LEU A 284 1.36 14.17 4.58
N LEU A 285 1.46 12.93 4.09
CA LEU A 285 2.48 11.99 4.55
C LEU A 285 3.88 12.47 4.18
N GLN A 286 4.08 12.97 2.96
CA GLN A 286 5.36 13.54 2.51
C GLN A 286 5.77 14.73 3.39
N THR A 287 4.88 15.70 3.60
CA THR A 287 5.14 16.87 4.46
C THR A 287 5.48 16.46 5.89
N MET A 288 4.73 15.51 6.47
CA MET A 288 5.05 14.97 7.79
C MET A 288 6.49 14.45 7.88
N TYR A 289 6.91 13.64 6.90
CA TYR A 289 8.27 13.10 6.88
C TYR A 289 9.31 14.20 6.66
N ASP A 290 9.09 15.12 5.73
CA ASP A 290 9.98 16.25 5.46
C ASP A 290 10.18 17.12 6.71
N THR A 291 9.10 17.40 7.43
CA THR A 291 9.15 18.08 8.73
C THR A 291 10.05 17.33 9.70
N THR A 292 9.86 16.02 9.89
CA THR A 292 10.69 15.25 10.82
C THR A 292 12.17 15.15 10.41
N LEU A 293 12.47 15.17 9.11
CA LEU A 293 13.84 15.09 8.60
C LEU A 293 14.56 16.44 8.66
N ASN A 294 13.85 17.53 8.36
CA ASN A 294 14.38 18.89 8.31
C ASN A 294 14.56 19.51 9.71
N HIS A 295 13.85 19.01 10.73
CA HIS A 295 14.05 19.43 12.12
C HIS A 295 15.39 18.95 12.73
N SER A 296 16.21 18.18 12.00
CA SER A 296 17.50 17.70 12.54
C SER A 296 18.64 18.73 12.38
N THR A 297 19.01 19.39 13.49
CA THR A 297 20.38 19.43 14.10
C THR A 297 20.74 20.73 14.81
N LYS A 298 20.04 21.85 14.61
CA LYS A 298 20.54 23.15 15.11
C LYS A 298 20.05 23.59 16.50
N GLN A 299 18.95 23.05 17.02
CA GLN A 299 18.43 23.44 18.34
C GLN A 299 17.65 22.28 18.97
N TYR A 300 18.27 21.59 19.93
CA TYR A 300 17.64 20.93 21.08
C TYR A 300 16.19 20.40 20.99
N GLU A 301 15.88 19.54 20.02
CA GLU A 301 14.69 18.69 20.14
C GLU A 301 15.06 17.22 20.10
N GLU A 302 15.62 16.73 21.21
CA GLU A 302 15.75 15.29 21.49
C GLU A 302 14.45 14.52 21.22
N ALA A 303 13.32 15.22 21.32
CA ALA A 303 11.98 14.74 21.00
C ALA A 303 11.81 14.28 19.53
N TYR A 304 12.51 14.86 18.55
CA TYR A 304 12.45 14.41 17.15
C TYR A 304 13.58 13.44 16.75
N LEU A 305 14.66 13.35 17.54
CA LEU A 305 15.69 12.33 17.31
C LEU A 305 15.10 10.91 17.38
N CYS A 306 14.05 10.71 18.19
CA CYS A 306 13.31 9.45 18.25
C CYS A 306 12.54 9.12 16.96
N LEU A 307 12.23 10.14 16.15
CA LEU A 307 11.45 10.07 14.93
C LEU A 307 12.31 9.97 13.67
N ARG A 308 13.63 10.13 13.76
CA ARG A 308 14.51 10.02 12.59
C ARG A 308 14.54 8.58 12.06
N PRO A 309 14.03 8.31 10.84
CA PRO A 309 14.06 6.97 10.29
C PRO A 309 15.51 6.57 9.99
N ILE A 310 15.91 5.37 10.43
CA ILE A 310 17.23 4.80 10.11
C ILE A 310 17.35 4.52 8.61
N ASP A 311 16.24 4.16 7.98
CA ASP A 311 16.14 3.98 6.54
C ASP A 311 15.18 5.01 5.96
N GLN A 312 15.71 5.87 5.09
CA GLN A 312 14.96 6.94 4.42
C GLN A 312 14.39 6.50 3.07
N SER A 313 14.48 5.20 2.74
CA SER A 313 13.89 4.65 1.53
C SER A 313 12.39 4.97 1.49
N PRO A 314 11.90 5.67 0.44
CA PRO A 314 10.48 6.00 0.30
C PRO A 314 9.58 4.77 0.44
N ASN A 315 10.04 3.59 0.03
CA ASN A 315 9.28 2.34 0.11
C ASN A 315 9.00 1.94 1.57
N HIS A 316 10.00 2.07 2.44
CA HIS A 316 9.89 1.72 3.87
C HIS A 316 9.14 2.75 4.70
N LEU A 317 9.04 3.98 4.18
CA LEU A 317 8.21 5.04 4.73
C LEU A 317 6.80 5.05 4.11
N GLY A 318 6.56 4.23 3.07
CA GLY A 318 5.28 4.20 2.38
C GLY A 318 4.95 5.52 1.71
N LEU A 319 5.97 6.20 1.18
CA LEU A 319 5.86 7.45 0.45
C LEU A 319 5.63 7.21 -1.04
N GLY A 320 5.22 8.26 -1.76
CA GLY A 320 4.94 8.21 -3.19
C GLY A 320 3.95 7.11 -3.53
N ARG A 321 4.31 6.23 -4.49
CA ARG A 321 3.45 5.15 -4.98
C ARG A 321 3.03 4.11 -3.93
N PHE A 322 3.63 4.13 -2.74
CA PHE A 322 3.31 3.19 -1.65
C PHE A 322 2.38 3.79 -0.59
N ALA A 323 2.02 5.07 -0.72
CA ALA A 323 1.12 5.73 0.24
C ALA A 323 -0.24 5.04 0.30
N MET A 324 -0.76 4.61 -0.85
CA MET A 324 -2.06 3.96 -0.95
C MET A 324 -2.08 2.53 -0.40
N GLU A 325 -0.94 1.86 -0.24
CA GLU A 325 -0.88 0.57 0.47
C GLU A 325 -1.13 0.72 1.98
N ARG A 326 -0.97 1.94 2.51
CA ARG A 326 -1.14 2.28 3.93
C ARG A 326 -2.43 3.01 4.24
N TRP A 327 -2.95 3.77 3.27
CA TRP A 327 -4.03 4.73 3.46
C TRP A 327 -5.19 4.17 4.29
N ALA A 328 -5.69 2.98 3.91
CA ALA A 328 -6.83 2.35 4.56
C ALA A 328 -6.59 1.96 6.04
N PHE A 329 -5.34 1.92 6.50
CA PHE A 329 -4.97 1.55 7.87
C PHE A 329 -4.34 2.70 8.66
N SER A 330 -4.39 3.92 8.12
CA SER A 330 -3.64 5.07 8.65
C SER A 330 -4.29 5.74 9.86
N HIS A 331 -5.57 5.53 10.15
CA HIS A 331 -6.29 6.25 11.21
C HIS A 331 -6.17 5.56 12.60
N PRO A 332 -6.07 6.31 13.72
CA PRO A 332 -5.84 5.74 15.07
C PRO A 332 -6.96 4.82 15.57
N HIS A 333 -8.17 4.94 15.02
CA HIS A 333 -9.31 4.05 15.31
C HIS A 333 -9.33 2.75 14.49
N VAL A 334 -8.27 2.43 13.74
CA VAL A 334 -8.18 1.17 12.99
C VAL A 334 -8.35 -0.01 13.96
N ARG A 335 -9.26 -0.93 13.62
CA ARG A 335 -9.50 -2.20 14.31
C ARG A 335 -9.39 -3.29 13.25
N PRO A 336 -8.17 -3.70 12.90
CA PRO A 336 -7.96 -4.57 11.77
C PRO A 336 -8.34 -6.01 12.11
N CYS A 337 -8.87 -6.71 11.13
CA CYS A 337 -8.93 -8.16 11.09
C CYS A 337 -8.14 -8.69 9.91
N ASP A 338 -7.80 -9.97 9.98
CA ASP A 338 -7.41 -10.76 8.83
C ASP A 338 -8.12 -12.12 8.85
N ASN A 339 -8.08 -12.82 7.71
CA ASN A 339 -8.74 -14.11 7.54
C ASN A 339 -7.85 -15.12 6.80
N ILE A 340 -6.52 -14.99 6.90
CA ILE A 340 -5.62 -16.06 6.49
C ILE A 340 -5.64 -17.19 7.55
N PRO A 341 -5.68 -18.48 7.19
CA PRO A 341 -5.95 -19.56 8.13
C PRO A 341 -4.87 -19.77 9.21
N SER A 342 -3.60 -19.50 8.89
CA SER A 342 -2.48 -19.68 9.81
C SER A 342 -1.54 -18.48 9.81
N ASP A 343 -0.82 -18.30 10.91
CA ASP A 343 0.32 -17.39 10.99
C ASP A 343 1.54 -17.92 10.23
N ASP A 344 1.61 -19.23 10.02
CA ASP A 344 2.75 -19.93 9.45
C ASP A 344 2.54 -20.39 8.01
N VAL A 345 1.58 -19.80 7.29
CA VAL A 345 1.46 -20.09 5.86
C VAL A 345 2.84 -19.81 5.23
N LEU A 346 3.47 -20.84 4.70
CA LEU A 346 4.83 -20.72 4.17
C LEU A 346 4.77 -19.92 2.87
N ALA A 347 5.81 -19.14 2.57
CA ALA A 347 5.88 -18.32 1.35
C ALA A 347 5.56 -19.12 0.06
N GLU A 348 5.78 -20.44 0.08
CA GLU A 348 5.50 -21.38 -1.00
C GLU A 348 4.01 -21.74 -1.11
N GLU A 349 3.33 -22.06 0.00
CA GLU A 349 1.86 -22.22 0.05
C GLU A 349 1.16 -20.91 -0.33
N PHE A 350 1.79 -19.77 0.02
CA PHE A 350 1.37 -18.45 -0.39
C PHE A 350 1.35 -18.27 -1.93
N ILE A 351 2.21 -18.98 -2.67
CA ILE A 351 2.34 -18.88 -4.13
C ILE A 351 1.44 -19.90 -4.85
N ALA A 352 1.27 -21.10 -4.30
CA ALA A 352 0.58 -22.21 -4.97
C ALA A 352 -0.93 -21.98 -5.21
N GLY A 353 -1.57 -21.04 -4.51
CA GLY A 353 -2.94 -20.61 -4.78
C GLY A 353 -4.05 -21.57 -4.31
N ASN A 354 -3.71 -22.72 -3.73
CA ASN A 354 -4.66 -23.68 -3.17
C ASN A 354 -4.93 -23.40 -1.68
N TRP A 355 -5.61 -22.29 -1.40
CA TRP A 355 -5.92 -21.88 -0.03
C TRP A 355 -7.36 -21.38 0.06
N THR A 356 -8.00 -21.65 1.19
CA THR A 356 -9.32 -21.14 1.56
C THR A 356 -9.15 -19.98 2.54
N ALA A 357 -10.04 -18.99 2.45
CA ALA A 357 -10.11 -17.96 3.49
C ALA A 357 -10.49 -18.65 4.81
N GLY A 358 -9.72 -18.39 5.85
CA GLY A 358 -9.99 -18.87 7.19
C GLY A 358 -11.03 -18.00 7.90
N ASP A 359 -11.20 -18.27 9.19
CA ASP A 359 -12.04 -17.46 10.05
C ASP A 359 -11.43 -16.08 10.26
N LEU A 360 -12.30 -15.08 10.22
CA LEU A 360 -12.02 -13.70 10.56
C LEU A 360 -11.53 -13.62 12.00
N ARG A 361 -10.32 -13.11 12.19
CA ARG A 361 -9.66 -12.94 13.48
C ARG A 361 -9.17 -11.50 13.62
N ARG A 362 -9.07 -11.02 14.86
CA ARG A 362 -8.47 -9.72 15.14
C ARG A 362 -6.99 -9.76 14.80
N ALA A 363 -6.53 -8.72 14.11
CA ALA A 363 -5.14 -8.49 13.83
C ALA A 363 -4.63 -7.31 14.69
N PRO A 364 -3.31 -7.15 14.87
CA PRO A 364 -2.24 -8.06 14.43
C PRO A 364 -2.21 -9.39 15.19
N ARG A 365 -1.82 -10.46 14.51
CA ARG A 365 -1.68 -11.80 15.13
C ARG A 365 -0.26 -12.08 15.63
N LYS A 366 0.76 -11.65 14.87
CA LYS A 366 2.16 -11.84 15.24
C LYS A 366 2.64 -10.79 16.24
N HIS A 367 3.31 -11.27 17.29
CA HIS A 367 4.01 -10.42 18.25
C HIS A 367 5.24 -9.78 17.58
N PRO A 368 5.62 -8.54 17.92
CA PRO A 368 6.70 -7.86 17.21
C PRO A 368 8.04 -8.62 17.25
N LYS A 369 8.33 -9.28 18.38
CA LYS A 369 9.55 -10.09 18.53
C LYS A 369 9.74 -11.17 17.45
N THR A 370 8.68 -11.61 16.76
CA THR A 370 8.79 -12.62 15.69
C THR A 370 9.02 -12.01 14.30
N VAL A 371 8.84 -10.69 14.13
CA VAL A 371 8.87 -10.03 12.83
C VAL A 371 10.23 -9.39 12.55
N GLY A 372 11.33 -10.15 12.60
CA GLY A 372 12.67 -9.74 12.12
C GLY A 372 13.20 -8.35 12.56
N PHE A 373 14.19 -8.33 13.47
CA PHE A 373 14.75 -7.12 14.11
C PHE A 373 15.13 -5.96 13.17
N GLN A 374 15.49 -6.24 11.91
CA GLN A 374 15.98 -5.23 10.96
C GLN A 374 14.95 -4.15 10.59
N TYR A 375 13.66 -4.48 10.50
CA TYR A 375 12.63 -3.51 10.13
C TYR A 375 12.18 -2.63 11.30
N TYR A 376 12.51 -3.01 12.54
CA TYR A 376 12.24 -2.23 13.77
C TYR A 376 13.15 -1.02 13.97
N LYS A 377 14.14 -0.88 13.09
CA LYS A 377 15.05 0.25 13.11
C LYS A 377 14.38 1.54 12.63
N THR A 378 13.25 1.48 11.93
CA THR A 378 12.52 2.70 11.61
C THR A 378 11.79 3.20 12.85
N SER A 379 11.99 4.46 13.19
CA SER A 379 11.29 5.18 14.26
C SER A 379 9.76 5.04 14.15
N PHE A 380 9.25 5.11 12.92
CA PHE A 380 7.82 4.97 12.59
C PHE A 380 7.26 3.56 12.73
N ALA A 381 8.10 2.53 12.89
CA ALA A 381 7.64 1.20 13.26
C ALA A 381 7.29 1.08 14.76
N ARG A 382 7.71 2.04 15.59
CA ARG A 382 7.49 2.08 17.06
C ARG A 382 6.22 2.84 17.42
N LEU A 383 5.75 2.72 18.67
CA LEU A 383 4.54 3.40 19.13
C LEU A 383 4.69 4.92 19.02
N ALA A 384 5.82 5.45 19.45
CA ALA A 384 6.14 6.88 19.35
C ALA A 384 5.93 7.44 17.93
N GLY A 385 6.52 6.82 16.92
CA GLY A 385 6.36 7.27 15.54
C GLY A 385 4.93 7.11 15.02
N ARG A 386 4.19 6.11 15.50
CA ARG A 386 2.74 5.97 15.19
C ARG A 386 1.90 7.06 15.84
N LEU A 387 2.17 7.39 17.10
CA LEU A 387 1.48 8.47 17.82
C LEU A 387 1.74 9.81 17.13
N PHE A 388 2.99 10.08 16.75
CA PHE A 388 3.33 11.25 15.96
C PHE A 388 2.56 11.28 14.63
N GLU A 389 2.57 10.19 13.86
CA GLU A 389 1.85 10.10 12.59
C GLU A 389 0.33 10.33 12.76
N TRP A 390 -0.30 9.72 13.76
CA TRP A 390 -1.72 9.91 14.01
C TRP A 390 -2.07 11.31 14.50
N ASN A 391 -1.22 11.90 15.34
CA ASN A 391 -1.44 13.25 15.79
C ASN A 391 -1.24 14.27 14.67
N TYR A 392 -0.20 14.11 13.84
CA TYR A 392 0.05 14.97 12.70
C TYR A 392 -1.10 14.88 11.68
N LEU A 393 -1.49 13.66 11.28
CA LEU A 393 -2.50 13.47 10.26
C LEU A 393 -3.93 13.74 10.76
N TYR A 394 -4.24 13.42 12.02
CA TYR A 394 -5.64 13.38 12.51
C TYR A 394 -5.90 14.18 13.77
N GLY A 395 -4.86 14.75 14.42
CA GLY A 395 -4.96 15.42 15.71
C GLY A 395 -5.48 14.52 16.83
N LYS A 396 -5.26 13.20 16.72
CA LYS A 396 -5.88 12.18 17.58
C LYS A 396 -4.92 11.03 17.87
N GLU A 397 -5.06 10.46 19.05
CA GLU A 397 -4.42 9.20 19.43
C GLU A 397 -5.44 8.04 19.47
N PRO A 398 -5.00 6.77 19.47
CA PRO A 398 -5.90 5.65 19.69
C PRO A 398 -6.50 5.70 21.11
N PRO A 399 -7.77 5.29 21.31
CA PRO A 399 -8.36 5.20 22.65
C PRO A 399 -7.49 4.41 23.63
N PRO A 400 -7.44 4.72 24.94
CA PRO A 400 -6.51 4.08 25.89
C PRO A 400 -6.61 2.55 25.97
N LYS A 401 -7.76 1.98 25.62
CA LYS A 401 -8.01 0.52 25.58
C LYS A 401 -7.82 -0.10 24.18
N ALA A 402 -7.37 0.68 23.19
CA ALA A 402 -7.15 0.22 21.83
C ALA A 402 -5.98 -0.77 21.75
N TRP A 403 -5.99 -1.59 20.71
CA TRP A 403 -4.99 -2.64 20.51
C TRP A 403 -3.55 -2.13 20.35
N PRO A 404 -3.24 -0.94 19.77
CA PRO A 404 -1.85 -0.52 19.60
C PRO A 404 -1.13 -0.43 20.94
N TRP A 405 -1.76 0.16 21.96
CA TRP A 405 -1.20 0.25 23.32
C TRP A 405 -0.81 -1.11 23.90
N LYS A 406 -1.69 -2.12 23.72
CA LYS A 406 -1.41 -3.48 24.19
C LYS A 406 -0.28 -4.13 23.39
N TRP A 407 -0.28 -3.94 22.07
CA TRP A 407 0.68 -4.58 21.18
C TRP A 407 2.11 -4.05 21.38
N TYR A 408 2.25 -2.72 21.54
CA TYR A 408 3.55 -2.08 21.74
C TYR A 408 4.11 -2.22 23.17
N ARG A 409 3.27 -2.37 24.20
CA ARG A 409 3.72 -2.47 25.62
C ARG A 409 4.80 -3.53 25.86
N GLY A 410 4.73 -4.65 25.14
CA GLY A 410 5.70 -5.76 25.28
C GLY A 410 7.05 -5.51 24.61
N PHE A 411 7.17 -4.45 23.82
CA PHE A 411 8.34 -4.14 23.01
C PHE A 411 9.22 -3.03 23.60
N GLU A 412 8.64 -2.23 24.50
CA GLU A 412 9.19 -0.94 24.87
C GLU A 412 9.76 -0.89 26.31
N LYS A 413 10.40 -1.97 26.78
CA LYS A 413 11.11 -1.91 28.07
C LYS A 413 12.25 -0.88 27.98
N GLY A 414 12.12 0.22 28.73
CA GLY A 414 13.06 1.36 28.75
C GLY A 414 12.53 2.65 28.09
N THR A 415 11.27 2.69 27.65
CA THR A 415 10.75 3.83 26.87
C THR A 415 9.90 4.84 27.63
N SER A 416 9.70 4.80 28.94
CA SER A 416 8.84 5.82 29.58
C SER A 416 9.32 7.24 29.24
N GLN A 417 10.61 7.52 29.37
CA GLN A 417 11.22 8.77 28.92
C GLN A 417 11.16 8.97 27.40
N PHE A 418 11.29 7.90 26.61
CA PHE A 418 11.23 7.97 25.14
C PHE A 418 9.82 8.30 24.65
N LEU A 419 8.80 7.63 25.17
CA LEU A 419 7.38 7.91 24.96
C LEU A 419 7.05 9.31 25.43
N GLU A 420 7.48 9.72 26.63
CA GLU A 420 7.27 11.08 27.13
C GLU A 420 7.91 12.14 26.22
N SER A 421 9.12 11.89 25.70
CA SER A 421 9.77 12.80 24.76
C SER A 421 9.03 12.84 23.42
N CYS A 422 8.63 11.71 22.85
CA CYS A 422 7.91 11.69 21.58
C CYS A 422 6.46 12.19 21.73
N GLN A 423 5.81 12.00 22.89
CA GLN A 423 4.51 12.58 23.24
C GLN A 423 4.61 14.10 23.39
N ARG A 424 5.73 14.62 23.93
CA ARG A 424 6.02 16.06 23.93
C ARG A 424 6.17 16.60 22.52
N ALA A 425 6.93 15.93 21.64
CA ALA A 425 7.01 16.32 20.22
C ALA A 425 5.64 16.31 19.54
N SER A 426 4.79 15.30 19.78
CA SER A 426 3.45 15.29 19.19
C SER A 426 2.53 16.35 19.80
N ALA A 427 2.71 16.73 21.06
CA ALA A 427 1.91 17.76 21.70
C ALA A 427 2.30 19.18 21.29
N ASP A 428 3.49 19.38 20.69
CA ASP A 428 3.89 20.66 20.16
C ASP A 428 3.04 21.00 18.93
N LYS A 429 2.10 21.93 19.11
CA LYS A 429 1.18 22.39 18.07
C LYS A 429 1.79 23.50 17.21
N ASN A 430 3.03 23.93 17.48
CA ASN A 430 3.68 25.05 16.79
C ASN A 430 4.57 24.60 15.61
N VAL A 431 4.27 23.46 14.99
CA VAL A 431 5.05 22.89 13.87
C VAL A 431 4.65 23.47 12.50
N ASP A 432 3.75 24.47 12.50
CA ASP A 432 3.28 25.17 11.29
C ASP A 432 4.04 26.47 11.02
#